data_AF-A0A9W8HVQ4-F1
#
_entry.id   AF-A0A9W8HVQ4-F1
#
_cell.length_a   1.000
_cell.length_b   1.000
_cell.length_c   1.000
_cell.angle_alpha   90.00
_cell.angle_beta   90.00
_cell.angle_gamma   90.00
#
_symmetry.space_group_name_H-M   'P 1'
#
loop_
_entity.id
_entity.type
_entity.pdbx_description
1 polymer ?
#
loop_
_entity_poly.entity_id
_entity_poly.type
_entity_poly.pdbx_seq_one_letter_code
_entity_poly.pdbx_strand_id
1 'polypeptide(L)'
;MNRLVEQLTEDKTDEPQLCKELHFELAPVNDPLSVGQQFIDVKSEKEAMVQVAHGTTTLAFKFREGVLVATDSRATMGNEISSQTVKKVIEINDRLLGTMAGGAADCSFWGRVLGMECRLYELRNKKKISV
;
A
#
# COMPACT_ATOMS: atom_id res chain seq x y z
N MET A 1 12.30 -41.95 -9.46
CA MET A 1 12.83 -40.60 -9.18
C MET A 1 12.15 -39.50 -9.99
N ASN A 2 11.37 -39.80 -11.06
CA ASN A 2 10.73 -38.78 -11.90
C ASN A 2 9.30 -38.38 -11.47
N ARG A 3 8.58 -39.22 -10.70
CA ARG A 3 7.21 -38.90 -10.26
C ARG A 3 7.11 -37.79 -9.20
N LEU A 4 8.14 -37.61 -8.37
CA LEU A 4 8.16 -36.56 -7.35
C LEU A 4 8.44 -35.17 -7.95
N VAL A 5 9.14 -35.11 -9.09
CA VAL A 5 9.41 -33.86 -9.79
C VAL A 5 8.19 -33.40 -10.58
N GLU A 6 7.46 -34.33 -11.20
CA GLU A 6 6.20 -34.04 -11.91
C GLU A 6 5.09 -33.54 -10.97
N GLN A 7 5.00 -34.10 -9.75
CA GLN A 7 4.05 -33.63 -8.73
C GLN A 7 4.35 -32.22 -8.19
N LEU A 8 5.59 -31.74 -8.31
CA LEU A 8 5.96 -30.36 -7.94
C LEU A 8 5.76 -29.37 -9.09
N THR A 9 5.64 -29.85 -10.33
CA THR A 9 5.37 -29.03 -11.52
C THR A 9 3.89 -28.91 -11.87
N GLU A 10 3.03 -29.74 -11.29
CA GLU A 10 1.56 -29.67 -11.39
C GLU A 10 0.90 -28.99 -10.19
N ASP A 11 1.67 -28.27 -9.35
CA ASP A 11 1.05 -27.42 -8.35
C ASP A 11 0.42 -26.23 -9.06
N LYS A 12 -0.91 -26.29 -9.07
CA LYS A 12 -1.82 -25.32 -9.68
C LYS A 12 -1.42 -23.92 -9.23
N THR A 13 -1.84 -22.94 -10.00
CA THR A 13 -1.87 -21.52 -9.64
C THR A 13 -2.67 -21.30 -8.35
N ASP A 14 -2.16 -21.75 -7.22
CA ASP A 14 -2.73 -21.53 -5.91
C ASP A 14 -2.15 -20.21 -5.43
N GLU A 15 -2.86 -19.14 -5.81
CA GLU A 15 -2.90 -17.90 -5.05
C GLU A 15 -3.00 -18.24 -3.55
N PRO A 16 -2.21 -17.57 -2.69
CA PRO A 16 -2.06 -18.01 -1.31
C PRO A 16 -3.43 -17.92 -0.66
N GLN A 17 -3.80 -18.97 0.07
CA GLN A 17 -5.09 -19.07 0.75
C GLN A 17 -5.38 -17.89 1.69
N LEU A 18 -4.36 -17.15 2.14
CA LEU A 18 -4.52 -15.94 2.95
C LEU A 18 -5.33 -14.84 2.22
N CYS A 19 -5.27 -14.77 0.89
CA CYS A 19 -6.03 -13.79 0.11
C CYS A 19 -7.49 -14.22 -0.12
N LYS A 20 -7.85 -15.50 0.10
CA LYS A 20 -9.23 -15.99 -0.04
C LYS A 20 -10.14 -15.63 1.15
N GLU A 21 -9.58 -15.32 2.31
CA GLU A 21 -10.34 -15.02 3.53
C GLU A 21 -10.45 -13.52 3.87
N LEU A 22 -9.78 -12.64 3.11
CA LEU A 22 -10.03 -11.20 3.17
C LEU A 22 -11.28 -10.85 2.35
N HIS A 23 -12.43 -11.39 2.77
CA HIS A 23 -13.72 -10.99 2.23
C HIS A 23 -14.12 -9.67 2.89
N PHE A 24 -13.76 -8.56 2.26
CA PHE A 24 -14.36 -7.27 2.60
C PHE A 24 -15.82 -7.34 2.15
N GLU A 25 -16.76 -7.53 3.09
CA GLU A 25 -18.18 -7.41 2.77
C GLU A 25 -18.43 -6.01 2.22
N LEU A 26 -18.64 -5.94 0.91
CA LEU A 26 -18.98 -4.69 0.26
C LEU A 26 -20.37 -4.27 0.71
N ALA A 27 -20.54 -2.98 0.97
CA ALA A 27 -21.86 -2.43 1.28
C ALA A 27 -22.84 -2.82 0.15
N PRO A 28 -24.10 -3.17 0.47
CA PRO A 28 -25.11 -3.58 -0.51
C PRO A 28 -25.63 -2.37 -1.30
N VAL A 29 -24.74 -1.76 -2.09
CA VAL A 29 -24.98 -0.59 -2.92
C VAL A 29 -24.54 -0.89 -4.35
N ASN A 30 -25.19 -0.29 -5.33
CA ASN A 30 -24.93 -0.56 -6.74
C ASN A 30 -23.47 -0.25 -7.15
N ASP A 31 -22.88 0.77 -6.51
CA ASP A 31 -21.47 1.13 -6.68
C ASP A 31 -20.88 1.66 -5.36
N PRO A 32 -20.04 0.87 -4.66
CA PRO A 32 -19.40 1.28 -3.41
C PRO A 32 -18.53 2.54 -3.53
N LEU A 33 -17.92 2.78 -4.70
CA LEU A 33 -17.06 3.94 -4.93
C LEU A 33 -17.87 5.24 -4.94
N SER A 34 -19.08 5.20 -5.52
CA SER A 34 -19.97 6.35 -5.59
C SER A 34 -20.36 6.87 -4.20
N VAL A 35 -20.50 5.98 -3.21
CA VAL A 35 -20.82 6.34 -1.82
C VAL A 35 -19.65 7.09 -1.19
N GLY A 36 -18.43 6.55 -1.30
CA GLY A 36 -17.23 7.21 -0.75
C GLY A 36 -17.00 8.61 -1.32
N GLN A 37 -17.21 8.79 -2.63
CA GLN A 37 -17.05 10.09 -3.30
C GLN A 37 -18.06 11.16 -2.84
N GLN A 38 -19.21 10.76 -2.30
CA GLN A 38 -20.18 11.71 -1.74
C GLN A 38 -19.75 12.26 -0.38
N PHE A 39 -18.96 11.50 0.38
CA PHE A 39 -18.62 11.81 1.77
C PHE A 39 -17.15 12.21 1.99
N ILE A 40 -16.27 11.97 1.02
CA ILE A 40 -14.84 12.30 1.10
C ILE A 40 -14.54 13.51 0.21
N ASP A 41 -13.95 14.55 0.78
CA ASP A 41 -13.44 15.67 0.00
C ASP A 41 -12.03 15.36 -0.51
N VAL A 42 -11.95 15.02 -1.79
CA VAL A 42 -10.69 14.72 -2.49
C VAL A 42 -10.08 15.97 -3.13
N LYS A 43 -10.89 17.01 -3.38
CA LYS A 43 -10.47 18.20 -4.13
C LYS A 43 -10.35 19.46 -3.29
N SER A 44 -10.66 19.39 -1.99
CA SER A 44 -10.78 20.56 -1.13
C SER A 44 -11.86 21.54 -1.64
N GLU A 45 -12.89 21.03 -2.32
CA GLU A 45 -13.89 21.81 -3.06
C GLU A 45 -15.30 21.74 -2.43
N LYS A 46 -15.53 20.87 -1.43
CA LYS A 46 -16.86 20.63 -0.84
C LYS A 46 -16.78 20.48 0.67
N GLU A 47 -17.82 20.92 1.38
CA GLU A 47 -18.05 20.50 2.78
C GLU A 47 -18.46 19.02 2.83
N ALA A 48 -17.49 18.12 2.65
CA ALA A 48 -17.69 16.69 2.81
C ALA A 48 -17.50 16.28 4.29
N MET A 49 -18.11 15.16 4.68
CA MET A 49 -18.02 14.68 6.07
C MET A 49 -16.60 14.25 6.46
N VAL A 50 -15.79 13.80 5.49
CA VAL A 50 -14.39 13.43 5.69
C VAL A 50 -13.52 14.37 4.88
N GLN A 51 -12.83 15.28 5.58
CA GLN A 51 -11.82 16.15 5.00
C GLN A 51 -10.45 15.49 5.08
N VAL A 52 -9.84 15.21 3.93
CA VAL A 52 -8.47 14.71 3.89
C VAL A 52 -7.54 15.89 4.17
N ALA A 53 -6.81 15.85 5.27
CA ALA A 53 -5.84 16.89 5.61
C ALA A 53 -4.61 16.76 4.69
N HIS A 54 -4.30 17.85 3.97
CA HIS A 54 -3.16 17.93 3.05
C HIS A 54 -2.05 18.73 3.72
N GLY A 55 -0.95 18.07 4.09
CA GLY A 55 0.20 18.73 4.74
C GLY A 55 1.49 17.92 4.74
N THR A 56 1.50 16.80 4.03
CA THR A 56 2.64 15.88 3.95
C THR A 56 3.48 16.18 2.73
N THR A 57 4.80 16.26 2.90
CA THR A 57 5.75 16.48 1.82
C THR A 57 6.71 15.31 1.72
N THR A 58 6.67 14.61 0.59
CA THR A 58 7.58 13.51 0.27
C THR A 58 8.19 13.75 -1.11
N LEU A 59 9.47 13.42 -1.26
CA LEU A 59 10.17 13.51 -2.54
C LEU A 59 11.18 12.38 -2.67
N ALA A 60 11.37 11.93 -3.91
CA ALA A 60 12.38 10.94 -4.25
C ALA A 60 13.01 11.30 -5.60
N PHE A 61 14.33 11.14 -5.72
CA PHE A 61 15.02 11.31 -6.99
C PHE A 61 16.08 10.26 -7.20
N LYS A 62 16.26 9.89 -8.45
CA LYS A 62 17.27 8.95 -8.92
C LYS A 62 18.53 9.70 -9.29
N PHE A 63 19.68 9.16 -8.88
CA PHE A 63 21.00 9.66 -9.23
C PHE A 63 21.91 8.48 -9.62
N ARG A 64 23.17 8.74 -9.98
CA ARG A 64 24.06 7.71 -10.56
C ARG A 64 24.28 6.52 -9.61
N GLU A 65 24.41 6.79 -8.31
CA GLU A 65 24.71 5.79 -7.30
C GLU A 65 23.45 5.20 -6.62
N GLY A 66 22.24 5.64 -6.99
CA GLY A 66 21.01 5.07 -6.43
C GLY A 66 19.81 6.00 -6.44
N VAL A 67 19.04 5.94 -5.35
CA VAL A 67 17.83 6.74 -5.14
C VAL A 67 17.89 7.36 -3.76
N LEU A 68 17.58 8.65 -3.65
CA LEU A 68 17.42 9.34 -2.38
C LEU A 68 15.93 9.59 -2.15
N VAL A 69 15.45 9.24 -0.96
CA VAL A 69 14.06 9.48 -0.53
C VAL A 69 14.11 10.37 0.70
N ALA A 70 13.34 11.46 0.68
CA ALA A 70 13.21 12.38 1.79
C ALA A 70 11.73 12.66 2.08
N THR A 71 11.37 12.68 3.35
CA THR A 71 10.00 12.92 3.81
C THR A 71 10.03 13.83 5.03
N ASP A 72 8.99 14.63 5.23
CA ASP A 72 8.73 15.24 6.52
C ASP A 72 8.21 14.21 7.53
N SER A 73 8.10 14.59 8.81
CA SER A 73 7.66 13.69 9.89
C SER A 73 6.41 14.19 10.64
N ARG A 74 5.83 15.30 10.18
CA ARG A 74 4.67 15.93 10.83
C ARG A 74 3.37 15.29 10.37
N ALA A 75 2.50 14.90 11.29
CA ALA A 75 1.13 14.51 11.02
C ALA A 75 0.16 15.47 11.71
N THR A 76 -0.86 15.89 10.97
CA THR A 76 -1.88 16.84 11.43
C THR A 76 -3.26 16.20 11.41
N MET A 77 -4.08 16.55 12.40
CA MET A 77 -5.50 16.20 12.46
C MET A 77 -6.27 17.53 12.39
N GLY A 78 -6.71 17.89 11.18
CA GLY A 78 -7.19 19.25 10.91
C GLY A 78 -6.11 20.29 11.16
N ASN A 79 -6.40 21.30 11.99
CA ASN A 79 -5.49 22.39 12.31
C ASN A 79 -4.49 22.08 13.44
N GLU A 80 -4.58 20.89 14.05
CA GLU A 80 -3.72 20.49 15.17
C GLU A 80 -2.62 19.51 14.71
N ILE A 81 -1.41 19.68 15.22
CA ILE A 81 -0.31 18.74 15.00
C ILE A 81 -0.48 17.56 15.94
N SER A 82 -0.87 16.41 15.39
CA SER A 82 -1.02 15.16 16.14
C SER A 82 0.34 14.55 16.50
N SER A 83 1.32 14.62 15.60
CA SER A 83 2.66 14.07 15.84
C SER A 83 3.71 14.76 14.99
N GLN A 84 4.95 14.77 15.46
CA GLN A 84 6.12 15.31 14.74
C GLN A 84 7.17 14.24 14.42
N THR A 85 6.89 12.98 14.73
CA THR A 85 7.86 11.87 14.63
C THR A 85 7.34 10.71 13.79
N VAL A 86 6.37 10.97 12.90
CA VAL A 86 5.80 9.93 12.04
C VAL A 86 6.83 9.48 11.02
N LYS A 87 7.03 8.17 10.91
CA LYS A 87 7.85 7.57 9.86
C LYS A 87 7.03 7.46 8.58
N LYS A 88 7.25 8.39 7.66
CA LYS A 88 6.54 8.43 6.37
C LYS A 88 7.25 7.64 5.26
N VAL A 89 8.40 7.05 5.55
CA VAL A 89 9.03 6.04 4.68
C VAL A 89 8.54 4.68 5.12
N ILE A 90 7.95 3.93 4.20
CA ILE A 90 7.43 2.58 4.41
C ILE A 90 8.42 1.61 3.78
N GLU A 91 9.02 0.76 4.62
CA GLU A 91 9.91 -0.31 4.18
C GLU A 91 9.07 -1.48 3.67
N ILE A 92 8.98 -1.64 2.35
CA ILE A 92 8.16 -2.70 1.72
C ILE A 92 8.94 -4.01 1.71
N ASN A 93 10.21 -3.96 1.29
CA ASN A 93 11.18 -5.06 1.36
C ASN A 93 12.61 -4.50 1.24
N ASP A 94 13.62 -5.38 1.22
CA ASP A 94 15.05 -5.00 1.14
C ASP A 94 15.45 -4.13 -0.06
N ARG A 95 14.59 -3.98 -1.08
CA ARG A 95 14.87 -3.20 -2.31
C ARG A 95 13.79 -2.16 -2.65
N LEU A 96 12.64 -2.19 -1.99
CA LEU A 96 11.49 -1.34 -2.27
C LEU A 96 11.18 -0.47 -1.05
N LEU A 97 11.15 0.84 -1.29
CA LEU A 97 10.69 1.84 -0.34
C LEU A 97 9.45 2.52 -0.89
N GLY A 98 8.43 2.65 -0.06
CA GLY A 98 7.24 3.46 -0.30
C GLY A 98 7.28 4.75 0.52
N THR A 99 6.52 5.75 0.09
CA THR A 99 6.30 6.97 0.86
C THR A 99 4.83 7.12 1.22
N MET A 100 4.54 7.66 2.40
CA MET A 100 3.20 7.95 2.89
C MET A 100 2.83 9.40 2.55
N ALA A 101 1.81 9.60 1.71
CA ALA A 101 1.20 10.90 1.44
C ALA A 101 -0.31 10.70 1.23
N GLY A 102 -1.13 11.57 1.84
CA GLY A 102 -2.59 11.39 1.92
C GLY A 102 -3.00 10.60 3.16
N GLY A 103 -3.98 9.71 3.01
CA GLY A 103 -4.51 8.89 4.11
C GLY A 103 -3.45 7.99 4.75
N ALA A 104 -3.06 8.30 5.99
CA ALA A 104 -1.99 7.58 6.69
C ALA A 104 -2.31 6.08 6.88
N ALA A 105 -3.58 5.77 7.19
CA ALA A 105 -4.04 4.39 7.35
C ALA A 105 -3.97 3.62 6.03
N ASP A 106 -4.41 4.25 4.92
CA ASP A 106 -4.44 3.62 3.60
C ASP A 106 -3.04 3.31 3.09
N CYS A 107 -2.11 4.28 3.14
CA CYS A 107 -0.73 4.06 2.73
C CYS A 107 -0.07 2.94 3.55
N SER A 108 -0.31 2.92 4.87
CA SER A 108 0.25 1.89 5.75
C SER A 108 -0.32 0.51 5.47
N PHE A 109 -1.64 0.44 5.22
CA PHE A 109 -2.33 -0.81 4.93
C PHE A 109 -1.89 -1.38 3.59
N TRP A 110 -2.01 -0.60 2.52
CA TRP A 110 -1.68 -1.05 1.17
C TRP A 110 -0.18 -1.26 0.97
N GLY A 111 0.67 -0.49 1.65
CA GLY A 111 2.12 -0.76 1.66
C GLY A 111 2.46 -2.13 2.26
N ARG A 112 1.75 -2.54 3.31
CA ARG A 112 1.93 -3.87 3.94
C ARG A 112 1.42 -5.00 3.05
N VAL A 113 0.24 -4.82 2.45
CA VAL A 113 -0.33 -5.79 1.49
C VAL A 113 0.62 -5.96 0.30
N LEU A 114 1.13 -4.85 -0.25
CA LEU A 114 2.12 -4.89 -1.32
C LEU A 114 3.40 -5.65 -0.91
N GLY A 115 3.90 -5.46 0.31
CA GLY A 115 5.05 -6.20 0.83
C GLY A 115 4.80 -7.72 0.89
N MET A 116 3.61 -8.12 1.33
CA MET A 116 3.17 -9.53 1.34
C MET A 116 3.13 -10.12 -0.08
N GLU A 117 2.50 -9.42 -1.03
CA GLU A 117 2.43 -9.86 -2.43
C GLU A 117 3.83 -9.93 -3.08
N CYS A 118 4.70 -8.96 -2.80
CA CYS A 118 6.09 -8.98 -3.28
C CYS A 118 6.84 -10.21 -2.76
N ARG A 119 6.65 -10.55 -1.49
CA ARG A 119 7.30 -11.71 -0.87
C ARG A 119 6.78 -13.02 -1.46
N LEU A 120 5.48 -13.11 -1.65
CA LEU A 120 4.86 -14.26 -2.29
C LEU A 120 5.37 -14.46 -3.73
N TYR A 121 5.46 -13.39 -4.51
CA TYR A 121 5.99 -13.43 -5.86
C TYR A 121 7.42 -13.98 -5.86
N GLU A 122 8.26 -13.54 -4.91
CA GLU A 122 9.63 -14.03 -4.76
C GLU A 122 9.69 -15.52 -4.49
N LEU A 123 8.80 -16.05 -3.64
CA LEU A 123 8.72 -17.48 -3.33
C LEU A 123 8.29 -18.32 -4.53
N ARG A 124 7.29 -17.87 -5.30
CA ARG A 124 6.78 -18.58 -6.49
C ARG A 124 7.79 -18.61 -7.63
N ASN A 125 8.42 -17.48 -7.89
CA ASN A 125 9.25 -17.29 -9.09
C ASN A 125 10.74 -17.47 -8.82
N LYS A 126 11.13 -17.68 -7.55
CA LYS A 126 12.53 -17.72 -7.08
C LYS A 126 13.34 -16.51 -7.53
N LYS A 127 12.67 -15.37 -7.72
CA LYS A 127 13.22 -14.13 -8.25
C LYS A 127 12.50 -12.95 -7.59
N LYS A 128 13.27 -11.94 -7.17
CA LYS A 128 12.71 -10.68 -6.64
C LYS A 128 11.91 -9.94 -7.73
N ILE A 129 10.77 -9.39 -7.34
CA ILE A 129 9.92 -8.56 -8.20
C ILE A 129 10.69 -7.31 -8.69
N SER A 130 10.37 -6.83 -9.89
CA SER A 130 10.88 -5.55 -10.40
C SER A 130 10.12 -4.38 -9.78
N VAL A 131 10.81 -3.24 -9.67
CA VAL A 131 10.17 -1.93 -9.41
C VAL A 131 9.41 -1.51 -10.66
#